data_AF-A0A1I7F1Q7-F1
#
_entry.id   AF-A0A1I7F1Q7-F1
#
_cell.length_a   1.000
_cell.length_b   1.000
_cell.length_c   1.000
_cell.angle_alpha   90.00
_cell.angle_beta   90.00
_cell.angle_gamma   90.00
#
_symmetry.space_group_name_H-M   'P 1'
#
loop_
_entity.id
_entity.type
_entity.pdbx_description
1 polymer ?
#
loop_
_entity_poly.entity_id
_entity_poly.type
_entity_poly.pdbx_seq_one_letter_code
_entity_poly.pdbx_strand_id
1 'polypeptide(L)' 'MNPLLFNLNGWEIPIIILVVLILFGGKKIPEFMKGLGKGINSFKRGLNEIEEEIKADPTDKTTTNNQ' A
#
# COMPACT_ATOMS: atom_id res chain seq x y z
N MET A 1 38.69 13.79 -14.53
CA MET A 1 37.24 14.05 -14.66
C MET A 1 36.59 12.72 -15.00
N ASN A 2 35.99 12.07 -14.01
CA ASN A 2 35.57 10.67 -14.14
C ASN A 2 34.08 10.66 -14.52
N PRO A 3 33.69 10.18 -15.71
CA PRO A 3 32.28 10.15 -16.15
C PRO A 3 31.40 9.26 -15.25
N LEU A 4 32.01 8.40 -14.44
CA LEU A 4 31.33 7.55 -13.46
C LEU A 4 30.65 8.33 -12.33
N LEU A 5 31.15 9.53 -11.97
CA LEU A 5 30.53 10.36 -10.94
C LEU A 5 29.32 11.16 -11.46
N PHE A 6 29.22 11.38 -12.77
CA PHE A 6 28.05 12.03 -13.38
C PHE A 6 26.82 11.11 -13.42
N ASN A 7 27.02 9.78 -13.40
CA ASN A 7 25.95 8.79 -13.51
C ASN A 7 25.25 8.46 -12.17
N LEU A 8 25.89 8.70 -11.02
CA LEU A 8 25.38 8.27 -9.70
C LEU A 8 24.49 9.30 -8.98
N ASN A 9 24.27 10.48 -9.56
CA ASN A 9 23.54 11.56 -8.89
C ASN A 9 22.01 11.52 -9.09
N GLY A 10 21.47 10.53 -9.82
CA GLY A 10 20.01 10.39 -10.00
C GLY A 10 19.55 9.84 -11.34
N TRP A 11 20.46 9.59 -12.30
CA TRP A 11 20.11 9.03 -13.60
C TRP A 11 19.87 7.50 -13.58
N GLU A 12 20.21 6.85 -12.46
CA GLU A 12 20.03 5.41 -12.24
C GLU A 12 18.54 5.02 -12.14
N ILE A 13 17.76 5.80 -11.38
CA ILE A 13 16.32 5.53 -11.17
C ILE A 13 15.54 5.54 -12.50
N PRO A 14 15.63 6.56 -13.37
CA PRO A 14 14.93 6.55 -14.65
C PRO A 14 15.41 5.43 -15.60
N ILE A 15 16.69 5.04 -15.56
CA ILE A 15 17.20 3.90 -16.33
C ILE A 15 16.57 2.58 -15.88
N ILE A 16 16.48 2.33 -14.57
CA ILE A 16 15.85 1.12 -14.03
C ILE A 16 14.37 1.10 -14.40
N ILE A 17 13.67 2.23 -14.26
CA ILE A 17 12.27 2.36 -14.66
C ILE A 17 12.10 2.05 -16.15
N LEU A 18 13.01 2.55 -17.01
CA LEU A 18 12.95 2.29 -18.45
C LEU A 18 13.13 0.80 -18.77
N VAL A 19 14.07 0.12 -18.13
CA VAL A 19 14.28 -1.33 -18.30
C VAL A 19 13.04 -2.11 -17.85
N VAL A 20 12.50 -1.79 -16.67
CA VAL A 20 11.27 -2.41 -16.15
C VAL A 20 10.08 -2.16 -17.08
N LEU A 21 9.95 -0.96 -17.63
CA LEU A 21 8.89 -0.62 -18.60
C LEU A 21 9.02 -1.39 -19.90
N ILE A 22 10.23 -1.73 -20.35
CA ILE A 22 10.42 -2.57 -21.55
C ILE A 22 10.06 -4.03 -21.25
N LEU A 23 10.48 -4.55 -20.10
CA LEU A 23 10.24 -5.95 -19.71
C LEU A 23 8.76 -6.23 -19.40
N PHE A 24 8.11 -5.33 -18.67
CA PHE A 24 6.72 -5.49 -18.24
C PHE A 24 5.73 -4.76 -19.16
N GLY A 25 6.17 -3.77 -19.93
CA GLY A 25 5.30 -2.90 -20.72
C GLY A 25 4.69 -1.78 -19.87
N GLY A 26 4.54 -0.59 -20.46
CA GLY A 26 3.98 0.59 -19.77
C GLY A 26 2.53 0.44 -19.28
N LYS A 27 1.79 -0.58 -19.73
CA LYS A 27 0.42 -0.86 -19.28
C LYS A 27 0.33 -1.76 -18.04
N LYS A 28 1.32 -2.62 -17.78
CA LYS A 28 1.26 -3.58 -16.65
C LYS A 28 1.50 -2.91 -15.30
N ILE A 29 2.39 -1.92 -15.22
CA ILE A 29 2.67 -1.20 -13.96
C ILE A 29 1.42 -0.47 -13.43
N PRO A 30 0.68 0.33 -14.23
CA PRO A 30 -0.55 0.99 -13.77
C PRO A 30 -1.67 0.00 -13.44
N GLU A 31 -1.79 -1.09 -14.19
CA GLU A 31 -2.80 -2.13 -13.97
C GLU A 31 -2.56 -2.86 -12.64
N PHE A 32 -1.29 -3.20 -12.37
CA PHE A 32 -0.85 -3.78 -11.09
C PHE A 32 -1.05 -2.80 -9.93
N MET A 33 -0.67 -1.53 -10.08
CA MET A 33 -0.90 -0.48 -9.07
C MET A 33 -2.38 -0.28 -8.75
N LYS A 34 -3.25 -0.31 -9.78
CA LYS A 34 -4.71 -0.25 -9.57
C LYS A 34 -5.24 -1.46 -8.80
N GLY A 35 -4.71 -2.66 -9.07
CA GLY A 35 -5.03 -3.88 -8.33
C GLY A 35 -4.61 -3.80 -6.87
N LEU A 36 -3.34 -3.47 -6.61
CA LEU A 36 -2.81 -3.28 -5.26
C LEU A 36 -3.53 -2.17 -4.50
N GLY A 37 -3.78 -1.03 -5.15
CA GLY A 37 -4.46 0.11 -4.53
C GLY A 37 -5.89 -0.21 -4.10
N LYS A 38 -6.62 -0.98 -4.90
CA LYS A 38 -7.94 -1.49 -4.51
C LYS A 38 -7.86 -2.44 -3.31
N GLY A 39 -6.89 -3.35 -3.30
CA GLY A 39 -6.67 -4.29 -2.19
C GLY A 39 -6.35 -3.58 -0.88
N ILE A 40 -5.39 -2.65 -0.89
CA ILE A 40 -5.02 -1.84 0.28
C ILE A 40 -6.21 -0.99 0.76
N ASN A 41 -6.98 -0.40 -0.16
CA ASN A 41 -8.14 0.42 0.20
C ASN A 41 -9.26 -0.40 0.86
N SER A 42 -9.58 -1.59 0.31
CA SER A 42 -10.56 -2.49 0.92
C SER A 42 -10.11 -3.00 2.29
N PHE A 43 -8.81 -3.33 2.42
CA PHE A 43 -8.24 -3.74 3.70
C PHE A 43 -8.35 -2.63 4.74
N LYS A 44 -7.99 -1.39 4.38
CA LYS A 44 -8.10 -0.24 5.28
C LYS A 44 -9.54 0.08 5.68
N ARG A 45 -10.50 -0.07 4.77
CA ARG A 45 -11.94 0.08 5.09
C ARG A 45 -12.42 -0.97 6.07
N GLY A 46 -12.06 -2.25 5.85
CA GLY A 46 -12.43 -3.32 6.78
C GLY A 46 -11.84 -3.11 8.18
N LEU A 47 -10.59 -2.64 8.28
CA LEU A 47 -9.99 -2.30 9.58
C LEU A 47 -10.74 -1.17 10.30
N ASN A 48 -11.16 -0.14 9.58
CA ASN A 48 -11.92 0.97 10.15
C ASN A 48 -13.32 0.52 10.62
N GLU A 49 -14.01 -0.31 9.84
CA GLU A 49 -15.32 -0.87 10.21
C GLU A 49 -15.22 -1.69 11.50
N ILE A 50 -14.18 -2.53 11.63
CA ILE A 50 -13.90 -3.31 12.85
C ILE A 50 -13.59 -2.37 14.04
N GLU A 51 -12.80 -1.32 13.83
CA GLU A 51 -12.47 -0.35 14.89
C GLU A 51 -13.71 0.43 15.35
N GLU A 52 -14.61 0.78 14.42
CA GLU A 52 -15.90 1.42 14.73
C GLU A 52 -16.85 0.47 15.47
N GLU A 53 -16.93 -0.81 15.09
CA GLU A 53 -17.70 -1.82 15.83
C GLU A 53 -17.18 -2.02 17.26
N ILE A 54 -15.86 -2.01 17.45
CA ILE A 54 -15.23 -2.13 18.77
C ILE A 54 -15.44 -0.86 19.61
N LYS A 55 -15.46 0.33 19.00
CA LYS A 55 -15.69 1.61 19.70
C LYS A 55 -17.16 1.91 19.96
N ALA A 56 -18.08 1.39 19.15
CA ALA A 56 -19.52 1.55 19.33
C ALA A 56 -20.09 0.71 20.47
N ASP A 57 -19.31 -0.19 21.06
CA ASP A 57 -19.65 -0.91 22.30
C ASP A 57 -18.87 -0.39 23.52
N PRO A 58 -19.35 0.66 24.21
CA PRO A 58 -18.97 0.95 25.58
C PRO A 58 -20.00 0.44 26.60
N THR A 59 -20.97 -0.42 26.24
CA THR A 59 -21.98 -0.86 27.21
C THR A 59 -22.54 -2.24 26.91
N ASP A 60 -22.23 -3.16 27.83
CA ASP A 60 -22.92 -4.43 28.11
C ASP A 60 -22.22 -5.71 27.69
N LYS A 61 -21.09 -6.05 28.36
CA LYS A 61 -20.76 -7.43 28.82
C LYS A 61 -19.88 -7.42 30.09
N THR A 62 -20.37 -6.86 31.20
CA THR A 62 -19.96 -7.27 32.56
C THR A 62 -21.14 -7.05 33.51
N THR A 63 -22.19 -7.85 33.32
CA THR A 63 -23.11 -8.21 34.41
C THR A 63 -23.04 -9.73 34.55
N THR A 64 -21.99 -10.22 35.22
CA THR A 64 -22.09 -11.48 35.98
C THR A 64 -22.70 -11.08 37.31
N ASN A 65 -24.01 -10.94 37.33
CA ASN A 65 -24.79 -10.89 38.55
C ASN A 65 -25.48 -12.25 38.68
N ASN A 66 -24.77 -13.19 39.30
CA ASN A 66 -25.38 -14.36 39.92
C ASN A 66 -25.10 -14.23 41.41
N GLN A 67 -26.09 -13.68 42.11
CA GLN A 67 -26.56 -13.98 43.46
C GLN A 67 -25.52 -14.19 44.58
#